data_AF-A0A7I7Y2Y1-F1
#
_entry.id   AF-A0A7I7Y2Y1-F1
#
_cell.length_a   1.000
_cell.length_b   1.000
_cell.length_c   1.000
_cell.angle_alpha   90.00
_cell.angle_beta   90.00
_cell.angle_gamma   90.00
#
_symmetry.space_group_name_H-M   'P 1'
#
loop_
_entity.id
_entity.type
_entity.pdbx_description
1 polymer ?
#
loop_
_entity_poly.entity_id
_entity_poly.type
_entity_poly.pdbx_seq_one_letter_code
_entity_poly.pdbx_strand_id
1 'polypeptide(L)' 'MSTDPSVEHVAPTEIREGDVIEDPVGNRWVTVHAIQLSSDSASGSYSFYGTGPDDRVTFNGSESVTRQK' A
#
# COMPACT_ATOMS: atom_id res chain seq x y z
N MET A 1 -8.14 -16.62 20.33
CA MET A 1 -8.33 -16.62 18.87
C MET A 1 -7.34 -15.64 18.29
N SER A 2 -6.17 -16.12 17.88
CA SER A 2 -5.23 -15.33 17.10
C SER A 2 -5.62 -15.51 15.64
N THR A 3 -6.48 -14.63 15.14
CA THR A 3 -6.63 -14.48 13.69
C THR A 3 -5.45 -13.64 13.24
N ASP A 4 -4.31 -14.29 12.99
CA ASP A 4 -3.25 -13.67 12.22
C ASP A 4 -3.87 -13.29 10.86
N PRO A 5 -3.84 -12.00 10.47
CA PRO A 5 -4.34 -11.61 9.17
C PRO A 5 -3.53 -12.35 8.11
N SER A 6 -4.20 -13.11 7.25
CA SER A 6 -3.51 -13.78 6.14
C SER A 6 -2.98 -12.70 5.20
N VAL A 7 -1.67 -12.66 5.00
CA VAL A 7 -1.02 -11.71 4.09
C VAL A 7 -1.02 -12.25 2.66
N GLU A 8 -1.13 -11.34 1.69
CA GLU A 8 -0.99 -11.64 0.27
C GLU A 8 -0.14 -10.58 -0.44
N HIS A 9 0.41 -10.95 -1.60
CA HIS A 9 1.21 -10.09 -2.45
C HIS A 9 0.40 -9.77 -3.72
N VAL A 10 0.07 -8.50 -3.92
CA VAL A 10 -0.79 -8.03 -5.01
C VAL A 10 -0.12 -6.90 -5.78
N ALA A 11 -0.64 -6.56 -6.95
CA ALA A 11 -0.18 -5.39 -7.69
C ALA A 11 -0.71 -4.09 -7.04
N PRO A 12 0.01 -2.95 -7.15
CA PRO A 12 -0.46 -1.65 -6.65
C PRO A 12 -1.82 -1.23 -7.21
N THR A 13 -2.16 -1.68 -8.42
CA THR A 13 -3.45 -1.43 -9.09
C THR A 13 -4.64 -2.12 -8.42
N GLU A 14 -4.39 -3.16 -7.63
CA GLU A 14 -5.40 -3.95 -6.92
C GLU A 14 -5.70 -3.40 -5.52
N ILE A 15 -4.89 -2.46 -5.04
CA ILE A 15 -5.09 -1.80 -3.75
C ILE A 15 -6.26 -0.82 -3.82
N ARG A 16 -7.09 -0.83 -2.78
CA ARG A 16 -8.28 0.01 -2.61
C ARG A 16 -8.24 0.74 -1.28
N GLU A 17 -9.02 1.81 -1.18
CA GLU A 17 -9.27 2.46 0.12
C GLU A 17 -9.91 1.45 1.09
N GLY A 18 -9.42 1.43 2.32
CA GLY A 18 -9.76 0.45 3.35
C GLY A 18 -8.76 -0.71 3.47
N ASP A 19 -7.97 -0.98 2.44
CA ASP A 19 -6.95 -2.04 2.50
C ASP A 19 -5.86 -1.71 3.53
N VAL A 20 -5.30 -2.73 4.17
CA VAL A 20 -4.17 -2.57 5.09
C VAL A 20 -2.92 -3.14 4.43
N ILE A 21 -1.94 -2.27 4.16
CA ILE A 21 -0.72 -2.61 3.42
C ILE A 21 0.53 -2.42 4.28
N GLU A 22 1.59 -3.15 3.96
CA GLU A 22 2.88 -3.03 4.63
C GLU A 22 3.63 -1.78 4.16
N ASP A 23 4.15 -1.01 5.12
CA ASP A 23 5.15 0.02 4.93
C ASP A 23 6.51 -0.55 5.34
N PRO A 24 7.33 -1.04 4.40
CA PRO A 24 8.61 -1.67 4.71
C PRO A 24 9.65 -0.67 5.24
N VAL A 25 9.49 0.63 4.96
CA VAL A 25 10.41 1.67 5.45
C VAL A 25 10.09 2.01 6.90
N GLY A 26 8.80 2.15 7.21
CA GLY A 26 8.31 2.39 8.57
C GLY A 26 8.20 1.13 9.44
N ASN A 27 8.40 -0.06 8.87
CA ASN A 27 8.16 -1.37 9.50
C ASN A 27 6.80 -1.43 10.22
N ARG A 28 5.75 -0.97 9.52
CA ARG A 28 4.40 -0.79 10.06
C ARG A 28 3.34 -1.19 9.02
N TRP A 29 2.10 -1.30 9.48
CA TRP A 29 0.94 -1.50 8.62
C TRP A 29 0.16 -0.19 8.48
N VAL A 30 -0.28 0.12 7.27
CA VAL A 30 -0.99 1.36 6.94
C VAL A 30 -2.34 1.02 6.32
N THR A 31 -3.42 1.50 6.94
CA THR A 31 -4.75 1.49 6.32
C THR A 31 -4.80 2.56 5.25
N VAL A 32 -5.14 2.18 4.02
CA VAL A 32 -5.23 3.10 2.88
C VAL A 32 -6.50 3.92 2.96
N HIS A 33 -6.37 5.23 3.01
CA HIS A 33 -7.46 6.20 3.00
C HIS A 33 -7.55 7.00 1.71
N ALA A 34 -6.44 7.14 0.98
CA ALA A 34 -6.43 7.77 -0.33
C ALA A 34 -5.32 7.16 -1.21
N ILE A 35 -5.53 7.22 -2.52
CA ILE A 35 -4.61 6.66 -3.52
C ILE A 35 -4.30 7.73 -4.56
N GLN A 36 -3.02 7.94 -4.84
CA GLN A 36 -2.56 8.83 -5.90
C GLN A 36 -1.65 8.09 -6.86
N LEU A 37 -1.97 8.19 -8.16
CA LEU A 37 -1.12 7.73 -9.25
C LEU A 37 -0.31 8.91 -9.79
N SER A 38 1.01 8.79 -9.81
CA SER A 38 1.92 9.64 -10.57
C SER A 38 2.36 8.89 -11.83
N SER A 39 2.21 9.53 -12.98
CA SER A 39 2.61 8.99 -14.29
C SER A 39 4.09 9.24 -14.61
N ASP A 40 4.88 9.69 -13.63
CA ASP A 40 6.19 10.29 -13.88
C ASP A 40 7.31 9.23 -14.01
N SER A 41 6.98 7.96 -13.77
CA SER A 41 7.84 6.79 -13.93
C SER A 41 7.37 5.90 -15.09
N ALA A 42 8.28 5.11 -15.68
CA ALA A 42 8.01 4.29 -16.86
C ALA A 42 6.84 3.30 -16.70
N SER A 43 6.54 2.90 -15.45
CA SER A 43 5.42 2.03 -15.06
C SER A 43 4.38 2.74 -14.19
N GLY A 44 4.52 4.05 -13.95
CA GLY A 44 3.74 4.81 -12.97
C GLY A 44 4.14 4.51 -11.52
N SER A 45 3.88 5.44 -10.62
CA SER A 45 4.15 5.31 -9.19
C SER A 45 2.85 5.51 -8.42
N TYR A 46 2.55 4.59 -7.52
CA TYR A 46 1.36 4.58 -6.68
C TYR A 46 1.74 5.03 -5.28
N SER A 47 1.11 6.09 -4.79
CA SER A 47 1.23 6.55 -3.41
C SER A 47 -0.07 6.28 -2.67
N PHE A 48 0.04 5.55 -1.56
CA PHE A 48 -1.05 5.20 -0.66
C PHE A 48 -0.92 6.02 0.61
N TYR A 49 -1.98 6.71 1.00
CA TYR A 49 -2.01 7.60 2.15
C TYR A 49 -2.87 7.00 3.27
N GLY A 50 -2.35 7.02 4.50
CA GLY A 50 -3.06 6.67 5.72
C GLY A 50 -3.77 7.86 6.37
N THR A 51 -3.97 7.80 7.68
CA THR A 51 -4.68 8.87 8.44
C THR A 51 -3.76 10.02 8.84
N GLY A 52 -2.46 9.75 9.01
CA GLY A 52 -1.45 10.75 9.35
C GLY A 52 -0.89 11.50 8.13
N PRO A 53 -0.40 12.74 8.32
CA PRO A 53 0.21 13.54 7.24
C PRO A 53 1.48 12.89 6.65
N ASP A 54 2.18 12.07 7.45
CA ASP A 54 3.37 11.32 7.06
C ASP A 54 3.08 9.83 6.84
N ASP A 55 1.81 9.42 6.84
CA ASP A 55 1.41 8.06 6.53
C ASP A 55 1.31 7.93 5.01
N ARG A 56 2.46 7.84 4.34
CA ARG A 56 2.52 7.64 2.90
C ARG A 56 3.45 6.49 2.57
N VAL A 57 2.95 5.54 1.78
CA VAL A 57 3.74 4.45 1.22
C VAL A 57 3.70 4.56 -0.31
N THR A 58 4.86 4.53 -0.95
CA THR A 58 4.97 4.66 -2.40
C THR A 58 5.57 3.41 -3.01
N PHE A 59 4.92 2.91 -4.05
CA PHE A 59 5.36 1.75 -4.83
C PHE A 59 5.44 2.12 -6.31
N ASN A 60 6.39 1.54 -7.03
CA ASN A 60 6.40 1.56 -8.48
C ASN A 60 5.34 0.60 -9.02
N GLY A 61 4.77 0.88 -10.20
CA GLY A 61 3.70 0.06 -10.78
C GLY A 61 4.10 -1.39 -11.10
N SER A 62 5.40 -1.68 -11.12
CA SER A 62 5.94 -3.03 -11.29
C SER A 62 6.30 -3.74 -9.97
N GLU A 63 6.19 -3.06 -8.83
CA GLU A 63 6.44 -3.65 -7.52
C GLU A 63 5.22 -4.44 -7.03
N SER A 64 5.42 -5.26 -6.01
CA SER A 64 4.33 -5.94 -5.33
C SER A 64 4.11 -5.31 -3.96
N VAL A 65 2.84 -5.20 -3.58
CA VAL A 65 2.40 -4.67 -2.28
C VAL A 65 1.98 -5.85 -1.41
N THR A 66 2.52 -5.92 -0.19
CA THR A 66 2.02 -6.84 0.83
C THR A 66 0.75 -6.26 1.45
N ARG A 67 -0.37 -6.97 1.36
CA ARG A 67 -1.68 -6.59 1.91
C ARG A 67 -2.19 -7.63 2.91
N GLN A 68 -2.87 -7.19 3.97
CA GLN A 68 -3.67 -8.06 4.83
C GLN A 68 -5.05 -8.33 4.21
N LYS A 69 -5.46 -9.61 4.17
CA LYS A 69 -6.82 -9.99 3.79
C LYS A 69 -7.85 -9.73 4.88
#